data_AF-A0A315EFV7-F1
#
_entry.id   AF-A0A315EFV7-F1
#
_cell.length_a   1.000
_cell.length_b   1.000
_cell.length_c   1.000
_cell.angle_alpha   90.00
_cell.angle_beta   90.00
_cell.angle_gamma   90.00
#
_symmetry.space_group_name_H-M   'P 1'
#
loop_
_entity.id
_entity.type
_entity.pdbx_description
1 polymer ?
#
loop_
_entity_poly.entity_id
_entity_poly.type
_entity_poly.pdbx_seq_one_letter_code
_entity_poly.pdbx_strand_id
1 'polypeptide(L)'
;MMKLKHALAGLTSIVMLTSAAMAQPYGKGAAMMGGYGGGYGMGPGMISGCDNAAYAGLDLTPEQHKAIAGIHEQASKAMWQLMGTVHGHGHHMQGMFGLGPLDEAETRKSFQAMADAQKAMFELQLNTRKKLEAVLTKDQREKLNRHWRSR
;
A
#
# COMPACT_ATOMS: atom_id res chain seq x y z
N MET A 1 -10.05 8.24 -58.63
CA MET A 1 -9.03 8.13 -59.69
C MET A 1 -7.65 8.15 -59.02
N MET A 2 -6.72 7.27 -59.40
CA MET A 2 -5.32 7.25 -58.92
C MET A 2 -4.38 7.27 -60.12
N LYS A 3 -3.27 8.03 -60.06
CA LYS A 3 -1.95 7.75 -60.68
C LYS A 3 -0.95 8.94 -60.54
N LEU A 4 0.09 8.73 -59.74
CA LEU A 4 1.53 9.11 -59.86
C LEU A 4 2.23 8.75 -58.53
N LYS A 5 3.44 8.19 -58.38
CA LYS A 5 4.56 7.71 -59.23
C LYS A 5 5.77 8.64 -59.56
N HIS A 6 6.75 8.54 -58.64
CA HIS A 6 8.23 8.57 -58.80
C HIS A 6 9.02 9.90 -58.75
N ALA A 7 9.93 9.99 -57.76
CA ALA A 7 11.37 10.36 -57.83
C ALA A 7 11.88 10.38 -56.37
N LEU A 8 12.74 9.51 -55.84
CA LEU A 8 14.10 9.03 -56.19
C LEU A 8 15.24 9.92 -55.65
N ALA A 9 15.99 9.32 -54.71
CA ALA A 9 17.40 9.54 -54.32
C ALA A 9 17.91 10.91 -53.83
N GLY A 10 18.36 10.92 -52.57
CA GLY A 10 19.80 11.00 -52.31
C GLY A 10 20.35 12.32 -51.72
N LEU A 11 20.89 12.23 -50.49
CA LEU A 11 22.29 12.58 -50.22
C LEU A 11 22.73 12.17 -48.81
N THR A 12 23.87 11.49 -48.75
CA THR A 12 24.65 11.18 -47.55
C THR A 12 25.25 12.43 -46.91
N SER A 13 25.28 12.48 -45.58
CA SER A 13 26.32 13.21 -44.83
C SER A 13 26.51 12.58 -43.46
N ILE A 14 27.60 11.82 -43.30
CA ILE A 14 28.12 11.40 -42.01
C ILE A 14 28.93 12.58 -41.46
N VAL A 15 28.55 13.09 -40.29
CA VAL A 15 29.40 13.97 -39.48
C VAL A 15 29.55 13.33 -38.12
N MET A 16 30.65 12.62 -37.91
CA MET A 16 31.11 12.30 -36.57
C MET A 16 31.87 13.50 -36.01
N LEU A 17 31.35 14.14 -34.96
CA LEU A 17 32.16 14.95 -34.06
C LEU A 17 32.15 14.33 -32.66
N THR A 18 33.24 13.63 -32.33
CA THR A 18 33.63 13.33 -30.96
C THR A 18 34.24 14.58 -30.32
N SER A 19 33.67 15.07 -29.21
CA SER A 19 34.41 15.85 -28.22
C SER A 19 33.73 15.84 -26.86
N ALA A 20 34.57 15.92 -25.84
CA ALA A 20 34.35 15.48 -24.47
C ALA A 20 33.22 16.18 -23.68
N ALA A 21 32.64 15.36 -22.79
CA ALA A 21 32.03 15.69 -21.51
C ALA A 21 32.10 17.16 -21.02
N MET A 22 30.94 17.73 -20.73
CA MET A 22 30.76 18.75 -19.70
C MET A 22 29.62 18.33 -18.76
N ALA A 23 29.92 18.23 -17.47
CA ALA A 23 29.00 17.70 -16.47
C ALA A 23 28.04 18.76 -15.94
N GLN A 24 26.74 18.48 -15.98
CA GLN A 24 25.73 19.05 -15.06
C GLN A 24 24.69 17.96 -14.75
N PRO A 25 24.65 17.40 -13.53
CA PRO A 25 23.65 16.39 -13.18
C PRO A 25 22.30 17.07 -12.92
N TYR A 26 21.47 17.17 -13.95
CA TYR A 26 20.11 17.68 -13.83
C TYR A 26 19.31 16.87 -12.82
N GLY A 27 18.84 17.55 -11.78
CA GLY A 27 17.69 17.16 -10.96
C GLY A 27 17.62 15.70 -10.53
N LYS A 28 18.47 15.27 -9.59
CA LYS A 28 18.08 14.16 -8.70
C LYS A 28 16.87 14.61 -7.89
N GLY A 29 15.67 14.37 -8.43
CA GLY A 29 14.43 14.32 -7.65
C GLY A 29 14.56 13.21 -6.63
N ALA A 30 15.10 13.56 -5.46
CA ALA A 30 15.22 12.67 -4.31
C ALA A 30 13.83 12.40 -3.75
N ALA A 31 13.08 11.52 -4.42
CA ALA A 31 11.92 10.88 -3.84
C ALA A 31 12.39 10.14 -2.58
N MET A 32 12.13 10.74 -1.41
CA MET A 32 12.42 10.19 -0.09
C MET A 32 11.46 9.03 0.24
N MET A 33 11.37 8.03 -0.63
CA MET A 33 10.81 6.72 -0.29
C MET A 33 11.92 5.88 0.35
N GLY A 34 12.27 6.29 1.57
CA GLY A 34 13.28 5.62 2.38
C GLY A 34 12.78 4.30 2.95
N GLY A 35 13.74 3.45 3.31
CA GLY A 35 13.47 2.30 4.19
C GLY A 35 13.29 0.98 3.47
N TYR A 36 14.41 0.39 3.04
CA TYR A 36 14.54 -1.07 3.07
C TYR A 36 14.36 -1.55 4.52
N GLY A 37 13.15 -2.00 4.87
CA GLY A 37 12.86 -2.77 6.08
C GLY A 37 12.65 -4.23 5.68
N GLY A 38 13.56 -5.12 6.08
CA GLY A 38 13.57 -6.51 5.62
C GLY A 38 12.50 -7.39 6.29
N GLY A 39 12.00 -8.36 5.52
CA GLY A 39 11.27 -9.53 6.05
C GLY A 39 9.80 -9.59 5.64
N TYR A 40 9.43 -10.70 4.97
CA TYR A 40 8.08 -11.26 4.88
C TYR A 40 6.96 -10.25 4.51
N GLY A 41 6.62 -10.11 3.23
CA GLY A 41 5.89 -11.18 2.53
C GLY A 41 4.44 -11.19 3.03
N MET A 42 3.52 -10.64 2.22
CA MET A 42 2.13 -10.35 2.60
C MET A 42 1.41 -11.53 3.24
N GLY A 43 1.36 -11.56 4.57
CA GLY A 43 0.87 -12.68 5.36
C GLY A 43 0.07 -12.25 6.59
N PRO A 44 -0.41 -13.22 7.41
CA PRO A 44 -1.24 -12.95 8.58
C PRO A 44 -0.46 -12.14 9.62
N GLY A 45 -0.69 -10.82 9.64
CA GLY A 45 0.15 -9.85 10.34
C GLY A 45 0.16 -8.46 9.71
N MET A 46 -0.36 -8.30 8.49
CA MET A 46 -0.44 -7.01 7.77
C MET A 46 -1.45 -5.98 8.35
N ILE A 47 -1.75 -6.05 9.64
CA ILE A 47 -2.35 -4.94 10.38
C ILE A 47 -1.20 -4.14 10.98
N SER A 48 -0.72 -3.14 10.24
CA SER A 48 0.18 -2.11 10.76
C SER A 48 -0.45 -1.48 11.99
N GLY A 49 0.13 -1.70 13.17
CA GLY A 49 -0.43 -1.30 14.46
C GLY A 49 -0.96 -2.45 15.34
N CYS A 50 -0.81 -3.71 14.93
CA CYS A 50 -0.92 -4.88 15.81
C CYS A 50 0.35 -5.75 15.65
N ASP A 51 1.51 -5.19 16.02
CA ASP A 51 2.76 -5.92 16.01
C ASP A 51 2.73 -7.05 17.04
N ASN A 52 2.84 -8.30 16.56
CA ASN A 52 2.94 -9.49 17.41
C ASN A 52 4.10 -9.38 18.44
N ALA A 53 5.11 -8.56 18.13
CA ALA A 53 6.19 -8.18 19.04
C ALA A 53 5.71 -7.51 20.35
N ALA A 54 4.64 -6.72 20.33
CA ALA A 54 4.08 -6.11 21.54
C ALA A 54 3.42 -7.14 22.49
N TYR A 55 3.00 -8.29 21.95
CA TYR A 55 2.39 -9.39 22.71
C TYR A 55 3.41 -10.43 23.19
N ALA A 56 4.62 -10.45 22.63
CA ALA A 56 5.64 -11.46 22.93
C ALA A 56 6.14 -11.45 24.39
N GLY A 57 6.05 -10.31 25.09
CA GLY A 57 6.45 -10.15 26.50
C GLY A 57 5.33 -10.28 27.53
N LEU A 58 4.18 -10.85 27.16
CA LEU A 58 2.98 -10.91 28.02
C LEU A 58 2.75 -12.25 28.75
N ASP A 59 3.66 -13.21 28.61
CA ASP A 59 3.55 -14.53 29.26
C ASP A 59 2.17 -15.19 29.00
N LEU A 60 1.79 -15.26 27.72
CA LEU A 60 0.46 -15.71 27.29
C LEU A 60 0.27 -17.22 27.49
N THR A 61 -0.93 -17.63 27.89
CA THR A 61 -1.27 -19.07 27.92
C THR A 61 -1.44 -19.63 26.49
N PRO A 62 -1.38 -20.96 26.29
CA PRO A 62 -1.66 -21.58 24.98
C PRO A 62 -3.03 -21.21 24.40
N GLU A 63 -4.04 -21.07 25.27
CA GLU A 63 -5.40 -20.67 24.91
C GLU A 63 -5.44 -19.20 24.46
N GLN A 64 -4.73 -18.31 25.16
CA GLN A 64 -4.60 -16.91 24.77
C GLN A 64 -3.87 -16.77 23.43
N HIS A 65 -2.77 -17.49 23.23
CA HIS A 65 -2.07 -17.56 21.94
C HIS A 65 -3.00 -18.00 20.81
N LYS A 66 -3.79 -19.07 21.01
CA LYS A 66 -4.75 -19.57 20.03
C LYS A 66 -5.86 -18.55 19.73
N ALA A 67 -6.39 -17.88 20.74
CA ALA A 67 -7.41 -16.86 20.59
C ALA A 67 -6.90 -15.63 19.83
N ILE A 68 -5.71 -15.13 20.18
CA ILE A 68 -5.05 -14.00 19.50
C ILE A 68 -4.75 -14.35 18.04
N ALA A 69 -4.24 -15.55 17.75
CA ALA A 69 -4.01 -16.02 16.38
C ALA A 69 -5.31 -16.06 15.56
N GLY A 70 -6.40 -16.59 16.12
CA GLY A 70 -7.70 -16.62 15.47
C GLY A 70 -8.30 -15.23 15.22
N ILE A 71 -8.07 -14.26 16.12
CA ILE A 71 -8.45 -12.86 15.93
C ILE A 71 -7.65 -12.23 14.78
N HIS A 72 -6.32 -12.41 14.76
CA HIS A 72 -5.47 -11.91 13.68
C HIS A 72 -5.79 -12.54 12.32
N GLU A 73 -6.12 -13.84 12.27
CA GLU A 73 -6.52 -14.51 11.02
C GLU A 73 -7.81 -13.93 10.45
N GLN A 74 -8.85 -13.78 11.28
CA GLN A 74 -10.13 -13.17 10.87
C GLN A 74 -9.95 -11.72 10.42
N ALA A 75 -9.20 -10.93 11.19
CA ALA A 75 -8.95 -9.53 10.87
C ALA A 75 -8.10 -9.38 9.60
N SER A 76 -7.12 -10.26 9.37
CA SER A 76 -6.35 -10.29 8.13
C SER A 76 -7.23 -10.62 6.93
N LYS A 77 -8.10 -11.65 7.01
CA LYS A 77 -9.04 -11.99 5.92
C LYS A 77 -9.96 -10.81 5.57
N ALA A 78 -10.50 -10.12 6.57
CA ALA A 78 -11.33 -8.93 6.34
C ALA A 78 -10.53 -7.75 5.74
N MET A 79 -9.30 -7.52 6.23
CA MET A 79 -8.40 -6.49 5.69
C MET A 79 -8.06 -6.74 4.21
N TRP A 80 -7.81 -8.00 3.83
CA TRP A 80 -7.55 -8.40 2.44
C TRP A 80 -8.73 -8.08 1.50
N GLN A 81 -9.97 -8.34 1.92
CA GLN A 81 -11.16 -8.01 1.14
C GLN A 81 -11.30 -6.49 0.94
N LEU A 82 -11.15 -5.72 2.02
CA LEU A 82 -11.24 -4.24 1.97
C LEU A 82 -10.13 -3.61 1.12
N MET A 83 -8.89 -4.13 1.22
CA MET A 83 -7.79 -3.72 0.36
C MET A 83 -8.06 -4.06 -1.11
N GLY A 84 -8.71 -5.18 -1.40
CA GLY A 84 -9.18 -5.54 -2.74
C GLY A 84 -10.14 -4.49 -3.32
N THR A 85 -11.10 -4.01 -2.52
CA THR A 85 -12.01 -2.91 -2.90
C THR A 85 -11.25 -1.62 -3.20
N VAL A 86 -10.32 -1.22 -2.34
CA VAL A 86 -9.51 0.01 -2.56
C VAL A 86 -8.65 -0.11 -3.84
N HIS A 87 -8.02 -1.26 -4.08
CA HIS A 87 -7.20 -1.47 -5.27
C HIS A 87 -8.05 -1.49 -6.56
N GLY A 88 -9.20 -2.17 -6.53
CA GLY A 88 -10.13 -2.22 -7.67
C GLY A 88 -10.63 -0.84 -8.09
N HIS A 89 -11.06 0.00 -7.14
CA HIS A 89 -11.48 1.37 -7.44
C HIS A 89 -10.32 2.33 -7.74
N GLY A 90 -9.10 2.02 -7.26
CA GLY A 90 -7.88 2.75 -7.62
C GLY A 90 -7.61 2.73 -9.13
N HIS A 91 -7.94 1.64 -9.83
CA HIS A 91 -7.85 1.58 -11.30
C HIS A 91 -8.87 2.47 -12.01
N HIS A 92 -10.08 2.62 -11.48
CA HIS A 92 -11.07 3.57 -12.03
C HIS A 92 -10.61 5.03 -11.84
N MET A 93 -10.01 5.35 -10.69
CA MET A 93 -9.38 6.66 -10.46
C MET A 93 -8.16 6.91 -11.37
N GLN A 94 -7.50 5.88 -11.87
CA GLN A 94 -6.40 6.01 -12.83
C GLN A 94 -6.88 6.63 -14.16
N GLY A 95 -8.16 6.41 -14.52
CA GLY A 95 -8.82 7.07 -15.65
C GLY A 95 -8.94 8.59 -15.49
N MET A 96 -9.03 9.11 -14.26
CA MET A 96 -9.05 10.55 -13.98
C MET A 96 -7.72 11.25 -14.35
N PHE A 97 -6.63 10.50 -14.39
CA PHE A 97 -5.30 10.97 -14.80
C PHE A 97 -4.90 10.48 -16.20
N GLY A 98 -5.83 9.86 -16.93
CA GLY A 98 -5.60 9.30 -18.27
C GLY A 98 -5.81 10.31 -19.40
N LEU A 99 -5.33 9.95 -20.60
CA LEU A 99 -5.59 10.71 -21.83
C LEU A 99 -6.97 10.33 -22.40
N GLY A 100 -8.03 10.87 -21.81
CA GLY A 100 -9.42 10.63 -22.24
C GLY A 100 -10.43 11.56 -21.57
N PRO A 101 -11.70 11.56 -22.00
CA PRO A 101 -12.77 12.31 -21.34
C PRO A 101 -13.06 11.74 -19.94
N LEU A 102 -13.20 12.64 -18.96
CA LEU A 102 -13.46 12.29 -17.56
C LEU A 102 -14.96 11.97 -17.33
N ASP A 103 -15.26 10.76 -16.85
CA ASP A 103 -16.56 10.47 -16.22
C ASP A 103 -16.52 10.92 -14.76
N GLU A 104 -17.01 12.13 -14.49
CA GLU A 104 -17.07 12.68 -13.13
C GLU A 104 -17.95 11.87 -12.17
N ALA A 105 -19.01 11.23 -12.67
CA ALA A 105 -19.99 10.55 -11.84
C ALA A 105 -19.41 9.22 -11.32
N GLU A 106 -18.83 8.41 -12.21
CA GLU A 106 -18.16 7.16 -11.83
C GLU A 106 -16.88 7.43 -11.03
N THR A 107 -16.16 8.52 -11.32
CA THR A 107 -15.00 8.96 -10.52
C THR A 107 -15.40 9.29 -9.08
N ARG A 108 -16.45 10.10 -8.86
CA ARG A 108 -16.95 10.43 -7.52
C ARG A 108 -17.45 9.19 -6.77
N LYS A 109 -18.13 8.28 -7.47
CA LYS A 109 -18.61 6.99 -6.93
C LYS A 109 -17.45 6.08 -6.51
N SER A 110 -16.43 5.94 -7.34
CA SER A 110 -15.22 5.16 -7.00
C SER A 110 -14.44 5.78 -5.85
N PHE A 111 -14.34 7.12 -5.77
CA PHE A 111 -13.77 7.81 -4.61
C PHE A 111 -14.53 7.49 -3.32
N GLN A 112 -15.87 7.58 -3.34
CA GLN A 112 -16.70 7.27 -2.17
C GLN A 112 -16.52 5.82 -1.72
N ALA A 113 -16.53 4.86 -2.64
CA ALA A 113 -16.32 3.45 -2.33
C ALA A 113 -14.95 3.18 -1.68
N MET A 114 -13.89 3.86 -2.13
CA MET A 114 -12.59 3.79 -1.47
C MET A 114 -12.59 4.42 -0.07
N ALA A 115 -13.24 5.57 0.12
CA ALA A 115 -13.34 6.24 1.41
C ALA A 115 -14.09 5.39 2.44
N ASP A 116 -15.19 4.75 2.03
CA ASP A 116 -15.95 3.82 2.88
C ASP A 116 -15.14 2.56 3.22
N ALA A 117 -14.39 2.01 2.25
CA ALA A 117 -13.47 0.89 2.51
C ALA A 117 -12.33 1.29 3.48
N GLN A 118 -11.75 2.49 3.34
CA GLN A 118 -10.75 3.02 4.27
C GLN A 118 -11.31 3.18 5.70
N LYS A 119 -12.53 3.71 5.83
CA LYS A 119 -13.24 3.79 7.12
C LYS A 119 -13.48 2.40 7.71
N ALA A 120 -13.91 1.44 6.91
CA ALA A 120 -14.12 0.06 7.35
C ALA A 120 -12.81 -0.61 7.82
N MET A 121 -11.67 -0.31 7.19
CA MET A 121 -10.36 -0.79 7.65
C MET A 121 -9.98 -0.20 9.02
N PHE A 122 -10.25 1.08 9.27
CA PHE A 122 -10.03 1.72 10.57
C PHE A 122 -10.92 1.10 11.67
N GLU A 123 -12.22 0.94 11.42
CA GLU A 123 -13.15 0.31 12.36
C GLU A 123 -12.77 -1.16 12.65
N LEU A 124 -12.28 -1.89 11.63
CA LEU A 124 -11.76 -3.25 11.78
C LEU A 124 -10.54 -3.28 12.72
N GLN A 125 -9.61 -2.33 12.60
CA GLN A 125 -8.46 -2.22 13.52
C GLN A 125 -8.90 -1.93 14.96
N LEU A 126 -9.82 -0.97 15.16
CA LEU A 126 -10.38 -0.67 16.49
C LEU A 126 -11.08 -1.88 17.11
N ASN A 127 -11.88 -2.61 16.32
CA ASN A 127 -12.58 -3.81 16.77
C ASN A 127 -11.60 -4.94 17.12
N THR A 128 -10.57 -5.13 16.30
CA THR A 128 -9.50 -6.12 16.51
C THR A 128 -8.76 -5.84 17.82
N ARG A 129 -8.33 -4.58 18.06
CA ARG A 129 -7.69 -4.19 19.32
C ARG A 129 -8.56 -4.47 20.54
N LYS A 130 -9.85 -4.10 20.51
CA LYS A 130 -10.80 -4.39 21.59
C LYS A 130 -10.92 -5.89 21.88
N LYS A 131 -10.95 -6.73 20.84
CA LYS A 131 -10.99 -8.20 20.98
C LYS A 131 -9.68 -8.76 21.56
N LEU A 132 -8.52 -8.28 21.12
CA LEU A 132 -7.22 -8.69 21.65
C LEU A 132 -7.09 -8.32 23.14
N GLU A 133 -7.45 -7.09 23.51
CA GLU A 133 -7.44 -6.64 24.92
C GLU A 133 -8.40 -7.47 25.80
N ALA A 134 -9.53 -7.96 25.27
CA ALA A 134 -10.48 -8.81 26.00
C ALA A 134 -9.98 -10.24 26.28
N VAL A 135 -8.96 -10.73 25.54
CA VAL A 135 -8.31 -12.04 25.79
C VAL A 135 -7.31 -11.95 26.94
N LEU A 136 -6.79 -10.75 27.24
CA LEU A 136 -5.73 -10.53 28.20
C LEU A 136 -6.24 -10.34 29.64
N THR A 137 -5.46 -10.81 30.61
CA THR A 137 -5.68 -10.47 32.02
C THR A 137 -5.48 -8.97 32.26
N LYS A 138 -5.88 -8.47 33.44
CA LYS A 138 -5.64 -7.07 33.83
C LYS A 138 -4.14 -6.74 33.77
N ASP A 139 -3.30 -7.58 34.39
CA ASP A 139 -1.86 -7.37 34.49
C ASP A 139 -1.16 -7.41 33.13
N GLN A 140 -1.61 -8.30 32.23
CA GLN A 140 -1.15 -8.35 30.85
C GLN A 140 -1.52 -7.09 30.06
N ARG A 141 -2.75 -6.57 30.22
CA ARG A 141 -3.13 -5.28 29.63
C ARG A 141 -2.32 -4.11 30.18
N GLU A 142 -1.98 -4.13 31.46
CA GLU A 142 -1.13 -3.09 32.07
C GLU A 142 0.32 -3.18 31.58
N LYS A 143 0.90 -4.39 31.48
CA LYS A 143 2.20 -4.62 30.82
C LYS A 143 2.20 -4.05 29.40
N LEU A 144 1.19 -4.42 28.61
CA LEU A 144 1.02 -3.96 27.24
C LEU A 144 0.92 -2.43 27.18
N ASN A 145 0.03 -1.80 27.95
CA ASN A 145 -0.14 -0.35 27.98
C ASN A 145 1.16 0.39 28.34
N ARG A 146 1.97 -0.13 29.27
CA ARG A 146 3.30 0.44 29.57
C ARG A 146 4.24 0.42 28.35
N HIS A 147 4.27 -0.70 27.61
CA HIS A 147 5.05 -0.80 26.36
C HIS A 147 4.62 0.23 25.31
N TRP A 148 3.30 0.40 25.09
CA TRP A 148 2.77 1.41 24.17
C TRP A 148 3.12 2.85 24.59
N ARG A 149 3.13 3.15 25.90
CA ARG A 149 3.48 4.48 26.43
C ARG A 149 4.99 4.77 26.47
N SER A 150 5.83 3.79 26.17
CA SER A 150 7.29 3.92 26.10
C SER A 150 7.84 4.05 24.68
N ARG A 151 6.98 4.06 23.66
CA ARG A 151 7.29 4.35 22.26
C ARG A 151 6.77 5.75 21.90
#